data_AF-A0A7X7ISU3-F1
#
_entry.id   AF-A0A7X7ISU3-F1
#
_cell.length_a   1.000
_cell.length_b   1.000
_cell.length_c   1.000
_cell.angle_alpha   90.00
_cell.angle_beta   90.00
_cell.angle_gamma   90.00
#
_symmetry.space_group_name_H-M   'P 1'
#
loop_
_entity.id
_entity.type
_entity.pdbx_description
1 polymer ?
#
loop_
_entity_poly.entity_id
_entity_poly.type
_entity_poly.pdbx_seq_one_letter_code
_entity_poly.pdbx_strand_id
1 'polypeptide(L)' 'MLKSQIEAQGDAFLKSGGFSERLTGKRVEAREQQRDADAPECPLCGKGMRRRKSAKGDFWGCSGYPECKGTRPA' A
#
# COMPACT_ATOMS: atom_id res chain seq x y z
N MET A 1 20.96 33.07 17.70
CA MET A 1 20.65 31.89 18.53
C MET A 1 19.27 31.30 18.24
N LEU A 2 18.19 32.08 18.15
CA LEU A 2 16.86 31.54 17.76
C LEU A 2 16.80 31.02 16.31
N LYS A 3 17.40 31.77 15.36
CA LYS A 3 17.35 31.45 13.93
C LYS A 3 17.95 30.09 13.58
N SER A 4 19.13 29.81 14.14
CA SER A 4 19.83 28.53 13.99
C SER A 4 19.08 27.36 14.62
N GLN A 5 18.29 27.60 15.67
CA GLN A 5 17.50 26.56 16.32
C GLN A 5 16.24 26.23 15.52
N ILE A 6 15.62 27.24 14.90
CA ILE A 6 14.49 27.06 13.97
C ILE A 6 14.95 26.35 12.69
N GLU A 7 16.11 26.72 12.14
CA GLU A 7 16.70 26.08 10.96
C GLU A 7 17.03 24.61 11.23
N ALA A 8 17.66 24.29 12.38
CA ALA A 8 17.95 22.92 12.78
C ALA A 8 16.68 22.07 12.99
N GLN A 9 15.61 22.65 13.53
CA GLN A 9 14.32 21.99 13.68
C GLN A 9 13.65 21.72 12.31
N GLY A 10 13.76 22.66 11.37
CA GLY A 10 13.27 22.50 9.99
C GLY A 10 14.02 21.42 9.21
N ASP A 11 15.36 21.36 9.34
CA ASP A 11 16.18 20.31 8.72
C ASP A 11 15.87 18.92 9.29
N ALA A 12 15.64 18.82 10.60
CA ALA A 12 15.24 17.56 11.23
C ALA A 12 13.85 17.10 10.74
N PHE A 13 12.94 18.03 10.52
CA PHE A 13 11.61 17.76 9.96
C PHE A 13 11.68 17.27 8.50
N LEU A 14 12.52 17.90 7.67
CA LEU A 14 12.74 17.49 6.27
C LEU A 14 13.48 16.15 6.15
N LYS A 15 14.52 15.91 6.95
CA LYS A 15 15.32 14.67 6.89
C LYS A 15 14.59 13.44 7.42
N SER A 16 13.76 13.61 8.46
CA SER A 16 12.99 12.49 9.02
C SER A 16 11.62 12.31 8.34
N GLY A 17 11.24 13.23 7.45
CA GLY A 17 9.91 13.34 6.87
C GLY A 17 8.88 13.67 7.94
N GLY A 18 7.89 14.50 7.59
CA GLY A 18 6.74 14.72 8.46
C GLY A 18 6.13 13.38 8.92
N PHE A 19 5.41 13.41 10.04
CA PHE A 19 4.69 12.24 10.57
C PHE A 19 3.80 11.58 9.49
N SER A 20 3.22 12.38 8.59
CA SER A 20 2.42 11.98 7.43
C SER A 20 3.19 11.16 6.39
N GLU A 21 4.41 11.56 6.02
CA GLU A 21 5.21 10.90 5.00
C GLU A 21 5.67 9.53 5.50
N ARG A 22 6.05 9.43 6.78
CA ARG A 22 6.39 8.14 7.41
C ARG A 22 5.21 7.18 7.45
N LEU A 23 4.00 7.66 7.75
CA LEU A 23 2.79 6.83 7.69
C LEU A 23 2.43 6.40 6.26
N THR A 24 2.67 7.27 5.28
CA THR A 24 2.46 6.95 3.87
C THR A 24 3.42 5.87 3.41
N GLY A 25 4.71 5.98 3.76
CA GLY A 25 5.72 4.94 3.52
C GLY A 25 5.29 3.60 4.10
N LYS A 26 4.98 3.55 5.40
CA LYS A 26 4.49 2.33 6.07
C LYS A 26 3.25 1.72 5.41
N ARG A 27 2.33 2.54 4.91
CA ARG A 27 1.15 2.06 4.16
C ARG A 27 1.49 1.47 2.80
N VAL A 28 2.45 2.06 2.08
CA VAL A 28 2.92 1.52 0.80
C VAL A 28 3.64 0.20 1.02
N GLU A 29 4.56 0.15 1.98
CA GLU A 29 5.28 -1.08 2.37
C GLU A 29 4.33 -2.21 2.74
N ALA A 30 3.32 -1.94 3.60
CA ALA A 30 2.32 -2.93 3.97
C ALA A 30 1.48 -3.42 2.78
N ARG A 31 1.23 -2.58 1.76
CA ARG A 31 0.54 -2.99 0.53
C ARG A 31 1.42 -3.83 -0.39
N GLU A 32 2.72 -3.57 -0.43
CA GLU A 32 3.66 -4.36 -1.23
C GLU A 32 3.91 -5.74 -0.63
N GLN A 33 4.00 -5.84 0.71
CA GLN A 33 4.09 -7.12 1.41
C GLN A 33 2.85 -8.01 1.22
N GLN A 34 1.70 -7.41 0.88
CA GLN A 34 0.47 -8.12 0.51
C GLN A 34 0.44 -8.58 -0.95
N ARG A 35 1.54 -8.47 -1.70
CA ARG A 35 1.67 -9.15 -2.99
C ARG A 35 1.99 -10.62 -2.73
N ASP A 36 0.96 -11.45 -2.76
CA ASP A 36 1.13 -12.90 -2.70
C ASP A 36 1.89 -13.39 -3.94
N ALA A 37 2.95 -14.16 -3.75
CA ALA A 37 3.77 -14.69 -4.85
C ALA A 37 3.00 -15.69 -5.74
N ASP A 38 1.98 -16.33 -5.18
CA ASP A 38 1.12 -17.32 -5.84
C ASP A 38 -0.20 -16.71 -6.34
N ALA A 39 -0.24 -15.39 -6.54
CA ALA A 39 -1.46 -14.72 -6.97
C ALA A 39 -1.87 -15.17 -8.39
N PRO A 40 -3.09 -15.70 -8.59
CA PRO A 40 -3.57 -16.07 -9.90
C PRO A 40 -3.83 -14.84 -10.77
N GLU A 41 -3.91 -15.04 -12.08
CA GLU A 41 -4.33 -14.02 -13.03
C GLU A 41 -5.85 -13.83 -13.02
N CYS A 42 -6.28 -12.58 -13.21
CA CYS A 42 -7.69 -12.23 -13.26
C CYS A 42 -8.33 -12.78 -14.54
N PRO A 43 -9.45 -13.53 -14.45
CA PRO A 43 -10.10 -14.11 -15.63
C PRO A 43 -10.77 -13.08 -16.55
N LEU A 44 -10.96 -11.83 -16.07
CA LEU A 44 -11.62 -10.77 -16.84
C LEU A 44 -10.65 -9.86 -17.60
N CYS A 45 -9.42 -9.69 -17.10
CA CYS A 45 -8.48 -8.72 -17.66
C CYS A 45 -7.02 -9.19 -17.71
N GLY A 46 -6.71 -10.40 -17.24
CA GLY A 46 -5.35 -10.95 -17.20
C GLY A 46 -4.42 -10.31 -16.16
N LYS A 47 -4.79 -9.20 -15.52
CA LYS A 47 -3.96 -8.58 -14.47
C LYS A 47 -3.83 -9.49 -13.25
N GLY A 48 -2.71 -9.41 -12.53
CA GLY A 48 -2.51 -10.13 -11.28
C GLY A 48 -3.57 -9.80 -10.23
N MET A 49 -3.88 -10.77 -9.38
CA MET A 49 -4.84 -10.60 -8.28
C MET A 49 -4.15 -10.35 -6.94
N ARG A 50 -4.90 -9.97 -5.91
CA ARG A 50 -4.42 -9.80 -4.53
C ARG A 50 -5.34 -10.54 -3.58
N ARG A 51 -4.80 -11.20 -2.55
CA ARG A 51 -5.63 -11.85 -1.54
C ARG A 51 -6.27 -10.80 -0.64
N ARG A 52 -7.58 -10.91 -0.45
CA ARG A 52 -8.40 -10.03 0.37
C ARG A 52 -9.15 -10.88 1.37
N LYS A 53 -9.24 -10.42 2.61
CA LYS A 53 -10.02 -11.06 3.67
C LYS A 53 -11.46 -10.55 3.64
N SER A 54 -12.42 -11.47 3.62
CA SER A 54 -13.84 -11.20 3.82
C SER A 54 -14.35 -11.95 5.05
N ALA A 55 -15.55 -11.60 5.53
CA ALA A 55 -16.23 -12.34 6.59
C ALA A 55 -16.48 -13.81 6.23
N LYS A 56 -16.58 -14.14 4.93
CA LYS A 56 -16.79 -15.50 4.42
C LYS A 56 -15.49 -16.28 4.15
N GLY A 57 -14.33 -15.66 4.37
CA GLY A 57 -13.03 -16.23 4.04
C GLY A 57 -12.20 -15.34 3.12
N ASP A 58 -10.98 -15.77 2.83
CA ASP A 58 -10.10 -15.13 1.87
C ASP A 58 -10.61 -15.30 0.43
N PHE A 59 -10.34 -14.31 -0.42
CA PHE A 59 -10.63 -14.38 -1.85
C PHE A 59 -9.59 -13.59 -2.64
N TRP A 60 -9.37 -13.95 -3.90
CA TRP A 60 -8.55 -13.16 -4.82
C TRP A 60 -9.40 -12.06 -5.45
N GLY A 61 -8.96 -10.80 -5.29
CA GLY A 61 -9.55 -9.65 -5.97
C GLY A 61 -8.61 -9.09 -7.02
N CYS A 62 -9.13 -8.66 -8.17
CA CYS A 62 -8.31 -8.06 -9.23
C CYS A 62 -7.56 -6.82 -8.72
N SER A 63 -6.26 -6.71 -9.06
CA SER A 63 -5.44 -5.53 -8.73
C SER A 63 -5.92 -4.23 -9.40
N GLY A 64 -6.69 -4.34 -10.50
CA GLY A 64 -7.27 -3.23 -11.25
C GLY A 64 -8.65 -2.76 -10.78
N TYR A 65 -9.12 -3.15 -9.59
CA TYR A 65 -10.34 -2.57 -9.02
C TYR A 65 -10.15 -1.05 -8.77
N PRO A 66 -11.13 -0.18 -9.10
CA PRO A 66 -12.55 -0.45 -9.41
C PRO A 66 -12.86 -0.71 -10.90
N GLU A 67 -11.90 -0.50 -11.79
CA GLU A 67 -12.08 -0.66 -13.24
C GLU A 67 -12.38 -2.12 -13.62
N CYS A 68 -11.76 -3.07 -12.91
CA CYS A 68 -12.04 -4.49 -13.05
C CYS A 68 -12.50 -5.09 -11.71
N LYS A 69 -13.73 -5.60 -11.68
CA LYS A 69 -14.36 -6.24 -10.50
C LYS A 69 -14.19 -7.76 -10.46
N GLY A 70 -13.23 -8.31 -11.21
CA GLY A 70 -12.97 -9.75 -11.23
C GLY A 70 -12.54 -10.28 -9.87
N THR A 71 -13.17 -11.37 -9.43
CA THR A 71 -12.87 -12.08 -8.18
C THR A 71 -12.70 -13.57 -8.45
N ARG A 72 -11.93 -14.25 -7.61
CA ARG A 72 -11.80 -15.71 -7.58
C ARG A 72 -11.80 -16.18 -6.13
N PRO A 73 -12.29 -17.39 -5.83
CA PRO A 73 -12.07 -18.01 -4.52
C PRO A 73 -10.57 -18.16 -4.27
N ALA A 74 -10.12 -17.88 -3.04
CA ALA A 74 -8.73 -18.08 -2.64
C ALA A 74 -8.44 -19.54 -2.30
#